data_AF-A0A183GQC8-F1
#
_entry.id   AF-A0A183GQC8-F1
#
_cell.length_a   1.000
_cell.length_b   1.000
_cell.length_c   1.000
_cell.angle_alpha   90.00
_cell.angle_beta   90.00
_cell.angle_gamma   90.00
#
_symmetry.space_group_name_H-M   'P 1'
#
loop_
_entity.id
_entity.type
_entity.pdbx_description
1 polymer ?
#
loop_
_entity_poly.entity_id
_entity_poly.type
_entity_poly.pdbx_seq_one_letter_code
_entity_poly.pdbx_strand_id
1 'polypeptide(L)'
;ADPNKDYFSERVEKKKERVAKNETQRLKNLARQLGTSMRKGPSVDASIGIGVAPEEKSKEQLRFAVDRAKVATASAGKFQRLAKGEKTNVKTGKKRKFLPNEAGGDKEQALQVWERIKNKKAKIIEEKAAAIAGPQKPEKKDRKGSKPVRQKSQIHRQQWFKHKTTESKKTRGNAKKHK
;
A
#
# COMPACT_ATOMS: atom_id res chain seq x y z
N ALA A 1 4.45 -18.37 63.45
CA ALA A 1 4.48 -17.05 62.79
C ALA A 1 5.92 -16.59 62.82
N ASP A 2 6.48 -16.25 61.67
CA ASP A 2 7.89 -15.89 61.55
C ASP A 2 8.02 -14.40 61.91
N PRO A 3 8.67 -14.04 63.04
CA PRO A 3 8.68 -12.67 63.56
C PRO A 3 9.41 -11.67 62.64
N ASN A 4 10.19 -12.16 61.67
CA ASN A 4 10.90 -11.34 60.70
C ASN A 4 10.10 -11.02 59.43
N LYS A 5 8.86 -11.52 59.31
CA LYS A 5 7.98 -11.24 58.17
C LYS A 5 6.89 -10.25 58.52
N ASP A 6 6.85 -9.16 57.75
CA ASP A 6 5.76 -8.20 57.83
C ASP A 6 4.53 -8.70 57.03
N TYR A 7 3.59 -9.29 57.75
CA TYR A 7 2.35 -9.82 57.18
C TYR A 7 1.37 -8.73 56.70
N PHE A 8 1.59 -7.45 57.03
CA PHE A 8 0.75 -6.35 56.54
C PHE A 8 1.19 -5.91 55.16
N SER A 9 2.50 -5.74 54.92
CA SER A 9 3.03 -5.46 53.58
C SER A 9 2.70 -6.58 52.60
N GLU A 10 2.88 -7.85 52.98
CA GLU A 10 2.50 -8.98 52.12
C GLU A 10 1.01 -8.94 51.73
N ARG A 11 0.12 -8.56 52.66
CA ARG A 11 -1.32 -8.44 52.37
C ARG A 11 -1.62 -7.31 51.40
N VAL A 12 -0.92 -6.19 51.53
CA VAL A 12 -1.04 -5.04 50.61
C VAL A 12 -0.56 -5.42 49.21
N GLU A 13 0.57 -6.11 49.10
CA GLU A 13 1.12 -6.58 47.81
C GLU A 13 0.19 -7.59 47.14
N LYS A 14 -0.25 -8.63 47.86
CA LYS A 14 -1.22 -9.61 47.36
C LYS A 14 -2.52 -8.95 46.89
N LYS A 15 -2.96 -7.86 47.54
CA LYS A 15 -4.14 -7.09 47.12
C LYS A 15 -3.86 -6.31 45.83
N LYS A 16 -2.71 -5.63 45.72
CA LYS A 16 -2.30 -4.91 44.50
C LYS A 16 -2.22 -5.84 43.29
N GLU A 17 -1.62 -7.03 43.46
CA GLU A 17 -1.54 -8.05 42.41
C GLU A 17 -2.92 -8.54 41.96
N ARG A 18 -3.83 -8.78 42.91
CA ARG A 18 -5.20 -9.21 42.60
C ARG A 18 -5.96 -8.14 41.81
N VAL A 19 -5.80 -6.86 42.18
CA VAL A 19 -6.39 -5.72 41.46
C VAL A 19 -5.82 -5.61 40.06
N ALA A 20 -4.50 -5.70 39.90
CA ALA A 20 -3.85 -5.66 38.58
C ALA A 20 -4.28 -6.84 37.68
N LYS A 21 -4.42 -8.04 38.24
CA LYS A 21 -4.94 -9.21 37.52
C LYS A 21 -6.40 -9.00 37.07
N ASN A 22 -7.23 -8.37 37.90
CA ASN A 22 -8.62 -8.06 37.53
C ASN A 22 -8.67 -7.04 36.39
N GLU A 23 -7.94 -5.93 36.50
CA GLU A 23 -7.95 -4.88 35.48
C GLU A 23 -7.41 -5.37 34.13
N THR A 24 -6.31 -6.14 34.14
CA THR A 24 -5.80 -6.75 32.91
C THR A 24 -6.81 -7.73 32.28
N GLN A 25 -7.60 -8.43 33.08
CA GLN A 25 -8.64 -9.31 32.56
C GLN A 25 -9.86 -8.53 32.04
N ARG A 26 -10.25 -7.45 32.71
CA ARG A 26 -11.30 -6.53 32.26
C ARG A 26 -10.97 -5.93 30.90
N LEU A 27 -9.75 -5.42 30.74
CA LEU A 27 -9.25 -4.92 29.45
C LEU A 27 -9.26 -6.01 28.38
N LYS A 28 -8.92 -7.27 28.74
CA LYS A 28 -9.02 -8.41 27.81
C LYS A 28 -10.42 -8.72 27.34
N ASN A 29 -11.39 -8.63 28.22
CA ASN A 29 -12.78 -8.89 27.86
C ASN A 29 -13.33 -7.76 26.98
N LEU A 30 -13.04 -6.49 27.32
CA LEU A 30 -13.43 -5.33 26.51
C LEU A 30 -12.88 -5.40 25.09
N ALA A 31 -11.60 -5.77 24.93
CA ALA A 31 -11.00 -5.90 23.62
C ALA A 31 -11.58 -7.04 22.78
N ARG A 32 -11.92 -8.17 23.40
CA ARG A 32 -12.64 -9.26 22.73
C ARG A 32 -14.02 -8.80 22.24
N GLN A 33 -14.75 -8.05 23.07
CA GLN A 33 -16.06 -7.52 22.72
C GLN A 33 -16.01 -6.47 21.60
N LEU A 34 -14.98 -5.62 21.60
CA LEU A 34 -14.78 -4.58 20.58
C LEU A 34 -14.14 -5.10 19.29
N GLY A 35 -13.71 -6.37 19.23
CA GLY A 35 -13.02 -6.95 18.07
C GLY A 35 -11.64 -6.32 17.80
N THR A 36 -11.09 -5.58 18.77
CA THR A 36 -9.78 -4.96 18.68
C THR A 36 -8.75 -5.90 19.30
N SER A 37 -7.70 -6.22 18.55
CA SER A 37 -6.56 -6.96 19.11
C SER A 37 -5.92 -6.09 20.19
N MET A 38 -5.94 -6.54 21.46
CA MET A 38 -5.01 -6.00 22.45
C MET A 38 -3.60 -6.31 21.98
N ARG A 39 -2.96 -5.31 21.39
CA ARG A 39 -1.54 -5.36 21.12
C ARG A 39 -0.84 -5.28 22.47
N LYS A 40 -0.28 -6.39 22.92
CA LYS A 40 0.75 -6.35 23.97
C LYS A 40 1.97 -5.67 23.37
N GLY A 41 2.16 -4.41 23.72
CA GLY A 41 3.33 -3.60 23.38
C GLY A 41 3.08 -2.12 23.74
N PRO A 42 4.13 -1.28 23.86
CA PRO A 42 4.00 0.17 24.07
C PRO A 42 3.49 0.90 22.81
N SER A 43 2.66 0.24 22.01
CA SER A 43 2.38 0.62 20.64
C SER A 43 0.88 0.60 20.43
N VAL A 44 0.39 1.78 20.04
CA VAL A 44 -0.95 2.11 19.55
C VAL A 44 -2.08 1.89 20.55
N ASP A 45 -2.26 2.86 21.44
CA ASP A 45 -3.30 3.87 21.26
C ASP A 45 -3.19 4.87 22.41
N ALA A 46 -2.48 5.97 22.17
CA ALA A 46 -2.95 7.23 22.71
C ALA A 46 -4.35 7.42 22.13
N SER A 47 -5.31 7.00 22.95
CA SER A 47 -6.72 7.29 22.89
C SER A 47 -7.00 8.55 22.09
N ILE A 48 -7.83 8.42 21.06
CA ILE A 48 -8.89 9.39 20.72
C ILE A 48 -8.50 10.82 21.16
N GLY A 49 -7.75 11.54 20.32
CA GLY A 49 -7.57 12.99 20.46
C GLY A 49 -6.15 13.52 20.69
N ILE A 50 -5.20 12.72 21.18
CA ILE A 50 -3.79 13.17 21.26
C ILE A 50 -3.03 12.52 20.11
N GLY A 51 -2.99 13.23 18.99
CA GLY A 51 -2.20 12.82 17.85
C GLY A 51 -0.73 12.74 18.26
N VAL A 52 -0.13 11.56 18.03
CA VAL A 52 1.33 11.39 17.91
C VAL A 52 1.91 12.61 17.18
N ALA A 53 3.01 13.17 17.67
CA ALA A 53 3.61 14.36 17.06
C ALA A 53 3.84 14.11 15.56
N PRO A 54 3.64 15.11 14.68
CA PRO A 54 3.78 14.90 13.23
C PRO A 54 5.15 14.34 12.83
N GLU A 55 6.19 14.61 13.62
CA GLU A 55 7.56 14.13 13.42
C GLU A 55 7.75 12.64 13.74
N GLU A 56 6.92 12.08 14.62
CA GLU A 56 6.98 10.68 15.04
C GLU A 56 6.12 9.75 14.16
N LYS A 57 5.33 10.31 13.24
CA LYS A 57 4.43 9.53 12.39
C LYS A 57 5.19 8.81 11.30
N SER A 58 4.96 7.50 11.22
CA SER A 58 5.50 6.72 10.11
C SER A 58 4.85 7.13 8.79
N LYS A 59 5.58 6.97 7.68
CA LYS A 59 5.06 7.23 6.34
C LYS A 59 3.75 6.48 6.08
N GLU A 60 3.63 5.26 6.58
CA GLU A 60 2.43 4.43 6.40
C GLU A 60 1.23 4.98 7.17
N GLN A 61 1.43 5.47 8.40
CA GLN A 61 0.38 6.09 9.20
C GLN A 61 -0.14 7.37 8.55
N LEU A 62 0.75 8.20 8.00
CA LEU A 62 0.36 9.41 7.26
C LEU A 62 -0.49 9.06 6.03
N ARG A 63 -0.12 8.02 5.30
CA ARG A 63 -0.84 7.55 4.09
C ARG A 63 -2.23 7.05 4.47
N PHE A 64 -2.32 6.24 5.52
CA PHE A 64 -3.57 5.73 6.03
C PHE A 64 -4.51 6.83 6.56
N ALA A 65 -3.96 7.81 7.27
CA ALA A 65 -4.74 8.95 7.78
C ALA A 65 -5.35 9.78 6.64
N VAL A 66 -4.59 10.03 5.57
CA VAL A 66 -5.09 10.71 4.36
C VAL A 66 -6.23 9.93 3.70
N ASP A 67 -6.08 8.62 3.54
CA ASP A 67 -7.12 7.79 2.95
C ASP A 67 -8.39 7.76 3.82
N ARG A 68 -8.23 7.65 5.15
CA ARG A 68 -9.35 7.70 6.10
C ARG A 68 -10.06 9.05 6.09
N ALA A 69 -9.31 10.16 6.06
CA ALA A 69 -9.89 11.51 5.99
C ALA A 69 -10.71 11.72 4.72
N LYS A 70 -10.23 11.22 3.57
CA LYS A 70 -10.96 11.25 2.31
C LYS A 70 -12.27 10.47 2.35
N VAL A 71 -12.24 9.27 2.93
CA VAL A 71 -13.45 8.43 3.08
C VAL A 71 -14.43 9.03 4.08
N ALA A 72 -13.95 9.63 5.17
CA ALA A 72 -14.78 10.24 6.21
C ALA A 72 -15.43 11.56 5.79
N THR A 73 -14.88 12.24 4.77
CA THR A 73 -15.45 13.47 4.25
C THR A 73 -16.64 13.12 3.34
N ALA A 74 -17.86 13.19 3.89
CA ALA A 74 -19.10 12.77 3.22
C ALA A 74 -19.35 13.39 1.83
N SER A 75 -18.81 14.59 1.57
CA SER A 75 -18.93 15.29 0.28
C SER A 75 -17.81 14.99 -0.73
N ALA A 76 -16.68 14.42 -0.28
CA ALA A 76 -15.55 14.08 -1.14
C ALA A 76 -15.79 12.72 -1.82
N GLY A 77 -16.76 12.68 -2.73
CA GLY A 77 -17.15 11.47 -3.45
C GLY A 77 -16.21 11.10 -4.61
N LYS A 78 -16.49 9.95 -5.22
CA LYS A 78 -15.80 9.44 -6.44
C LYS A 78 -15.75 10.44 -7.59
N PHE A 79 -16.69 11.38 -7.64
CA PHE A 79 -16.86 12.36 -8.73
C PHE A 79 -16.21 13.72 -8.43
N GLN A 80 -15.76 13.97 -7.20
CA GLN A 80 -15.05 15.20 -6.85
C GLN A 80 -13.66 15.16 -7.52
N ARG A 81 -13.35 16.18 -8.34
CA ARG A 81 -12.03 16.29 -8.96
C ARG A 81 -10.95 16.52 -7.89
N LEU A 82 -9.86 15.77 -7.98
CA LEU A 82 -8.69 15.98 -7.13
C LEU A 82 -8.12 17.39 -7.36
N ALA A 83 -7.55 17.97 -6.30
CA ALA A 83 -6.90 19.26 -6.42
C ALA A 83 -5.73 19.17 -7.42
N LYS A 84 -5.47 20.25 -8.16
CA LYS A 84 -4.42 20.28 -9.18
C LYS A 84 -3.05 19.97 -8.54
N GLY A 85 -2.44 18.86 -8.94
CA GLY A 85 -1.13 18.42 -8.42
C GLY A 85 -1.21 17.50 -7.19
N GLU A 86 -2.40 17.14 -6.73
CA GLU A 86 -2.57 16.18 -5.65
C GLU A 86 -2.13 14.78 -6.07
N LYS A 87 -1.14 14.22 -5.37
CA LYS A 87 -0.65 12.86 -5.65
C LYS A 87 -1.59 11.84 -5.05
N THR A 88 -2.10 10.94 -5.88
CA THR A 88 -2.86 9.78 -5.39
C THR A 88 -2.00 8.93 -4.47
N ASN A 89 -2.59 8.50 -3.36
CA ASN A 89 -1.90 7.61 -2.45
C ASN A 89 -1.67 6.25 -3.12
N VAL A 90 -0.45 5.75 -3.07
CA VAL A 90 -0.13 4.42 -3.61
C VAL A 90 -0.65 3.40 -2.60
N LYS A 91 -1.64 2.60 -3.01
CA LYS A 91 -2.18 1.52 -2.17
C LYS A 91 -1.05 0.57 -1.78
N THR A 92 -0.58 0.68 -0.53
CA THR A 92 0.47 -0.15 0.07
C THR A 92 -0.04 -1.48 0.62
N GLY A 93 -1.35 -1.72 0.57
CA GLY A 93 -1.95 -2.99 0.99
C GLY A 93 -1.53 -4.20 0.14
N LYS A 94 -1.61 -5.40 0.73
CA LYS A 94 -1.38 -6.68 0.03
C LYS A 94 -2.30 -6.77 -1.19
N LYS A 95 -1.71 -6.67 -2.39
CA LYS A 95 -2.45 -6.75 -3.67
C LYS A 95 -2.92 -8.15 -4.02
N ARG A 96 -2.30 -9.18 -3.42
CA ARG A 96 -2.68 -10.58 -3.61
C ARG A 96 -3.43 -11.03 -2.36
N LYS A 97 -4.74 -11.23 -2.50
CA LYS A 97 -5.53 -11.97 -1.53
C LYS A 97 -5.21 -13.44 -1.77
N PHE A 98 -4.62 -14.12 -0.79
CA PHE A 98 -4.56 -15.58 -0.85
C PHE A 98 -5.99 -16.10 -0.82
N LEU A 99 -6.26 -17.13 -1.62
CA LEU A 99 -7.53 -17.83 -1.55
C LEU A 99 -7.70 -18.41 -0.13
N PRO A 100 -8.92 -18.40 0.41
CA PRO A 100 -9.18 -19.02 1.71
C PRO A 100 -8.76 -20.49 1.66
N ASN A 101 -8.15 -20.98 2.75
CA ASN A 101 -7.73 -22.38 2.89
C ASN A 101 -8.94 -23.27 3.25
N GLU A 102 -10.04 -23.12 2.50
CA GLU A 102 -11.23 -23.95 2.67
C GLU A 102 -10.98 -25.30 1.99
N ALA A 103 -11.08 -26.37 2.77
CA ALA A 103 -10.84 -27.74 2.35
C ALA A 103 -11.92 -28.19 1.35
N GLY A 104 -11.77 -27.84 0.08
CA GLY A 104 -12.76 -28.20 -0.93
C GLY A 104 -12.48 -27.85 -2.39
N GLY A 105 -11.42 -27.09 -2.70
CA GLY A 105 -11.15 -26.61 -4.07
C GLY A 105 -9.87 -27.12 -4.72
N ASP A 106 -9.02 -27.85 -4.01
CA ASP A 106 -7.65 -28.13 -4.47
C ASP A 106 -7.61 -29.00 -5.74
N LYS A 107 -8.50 -29.98 -5.85
CA LYS A 107 -8.62 -30.84 -7.05
C LYS A 107 -9.06 -30.04 -8.27
N GLU A 108 -10.04 -29.16 -8.11
CA GLU A 108 -10.55 -28.32 -9.20
C GLU A 108 -9.51 -27.28 -9.64
N GLN A 109 -8.80 -26.66 -8.68
CA GLN A 109 -7.68 -25.76 -8.97
C GLN A 109 -6.55 -26.51 -9.70
N ALA A 110 -6.21 -27.72 -9.26
CA ALA A 110 -5.21 -28.56 -9.91
C ALA A 110 -5.62 -28.94 -11.34
N LEU A 111 -6.88 -29.31 -11.56
CA LEU A 111 -7.42 -29.59 -12.90
C LEU A 111 -7.39 -28.35 -13.81
N GLN A 112 -7.79 -27.18 -13.31
CA GLN A 112 -7.70 -25.93 -14.07
C GLN A 112 -6.26 -25.57 -14.44
N VAL A 113 -5.30 -25.80 -13.54
CA VAL A 113 -3.87 -25.61 -13.83
C VAL A 113 -3.40 -26.62 -14.87
N TRP A 114 -3.81 -27.89 -14.77
CA TRP A 114 -3.47 -28.93 -15.72
C TRP A 114 -4.00 -28.65 -17.13
N GLU A 115 -5.26 -28.23 -17.26
CA GLU A 115 -5.84 -27.83 -18.55
C GLU A 115 -5.11 -26.64 -19.18
N ARG A 116 -4.71 -25.65 -18.36
CA ARG A 116 -3.90 -24.51 -18.84
C ARG A 116 -2.54 -24.96 -19.37
N ILE A 117 -1.89 -25.91 -18.69
CA ILE A 117 -0.60 -26.47 -19.12
C ILE A 117 -0.78 -27.30 -20.40
N LYS A 118 -1.81 -28.17 -20.44
CA LYS A 118 -2.14 -29.01 -21.60
C LYS A 118 -2.39 -28.18 -22.85
N ASN A 119 -3.11 -27.06 -22.70
CA ASN A 119 -3.51 -26.24 -23.83
C ASN A 119 -2.35 -25.44 -24.44
N LYS A 120 -1.17 -25.31 -23.80
CA LYS A 120 0.04 -24.57 -24.24
C LYS A 120 -0.19 -23.16 -24.84
N LYS A 121 -1.41 -22.63 -24.75
CA LYS A 121 -1.81 -21.34 -25.30
C LYS A 121 -1.44 -20.27 -24.28
N ALA A 122 -0.69 -19.28 -24.72
CA ALA A 122 -0.36 -18.13 -23.88
C ALA A 122 -1.67 -17.46 -23.44
N LYS A 123 -1.79 -17.15 -22.13
CA LYS A 123 -2.93 -16.40 -21.62
C LYS A 123 -2.87 -14.98 -22.17
N ILE A 124 -3.67 -14.68 -23.17
CA ILE A 124 -3.83 -13.33 -23.70
C ILE A 124 -4.72 -12.57 -22.72
N ILE A 125 -4.14 -11.59 -22.02
CA ILE A 125 -4.90 -10.64 -21.21
C ILE A 125 -5.30 -9.51 -22.15
N GLU A 126 -6.51 -9.57 -22.68
CA GLU A 126 -7.03 -8.66 -23.69
C GLU A 126 -6.92 -7.19 -23.27
N GLU A 127 -7.17 -6.87 -21.99
CA GLU A 127 -7.03 -5.50 -21.46
C GLU A 127 -5.59 -4.98 -21.55
N LYS A 128 -4.60 -5.82 -21.28
CA LYS A 128 -3.17 -5.47 -21.42
C LYS A 128 -2.77 -5.40 -22.89
N ALA A 129 -3.28 -6.32 -23.71
CA ALA A 129 -3.04 -6.33 -25.14
C ALA A 129 -3.61 -5.07 -25.80
N ALA A 130 -4.82 -4.65 -25.44
CA ALA A 130 -5.46 -3.42 -25.90
C ALA A 130 -4.72 -2.16 -25.41
N ALA A 131 -4.26 -2.14 -24.16
CA ALA A 131 -3.45 -1.04 -23.65
C ALA A 131 -2.10 -0.88 -24.37
N ILE A 132 -1.50 -1.99 -24.82
CA ILE A 132 -0.26 -1.98 -25.62
C ILE A 132 -0.55 -1.65 -27.09
N ALA A 133 -1.64 -2.16 -27.65
CA ALA A 133 -2.05 -1.92 -29.04
C ALA A 133 -2.50 -0.47 -29.29
N GLY A 134 -2.90 0.25 -28.24
CA GLY A 134 -3.43 1.62 -28.35
C GLY A 134 -4.81 1.63 -29.03
N PRO A 135 -5.44 2.81 -29.15
CA PRO A 135 -6.72 2.91 -29.84
C PRO A 135 -6.58 2.39 -31.28
N GLN A 136 -7.50 1.50 -31.67
CA GLN A 136 -7.65 1.00 -33.04
C GLN A 136 -7.62 2.20 -33.97
N LYS A 137 -6.52 2.35 -34.72
CA LYS A 137 -6.42 3.39 -35.74
C LYS A 137 -7.43 2.98 -36.81
N PRO A 138 -8.36 3.87 -37.22
CA PRO A 138 -9.23 3.57 -38.34
C PRO A 138 -8.35 3.23 -39.54
N GLU A 139 -8.68 2.14 -40.23
CA GLU A 139 -7.99 1.69 -41.44
C GLU A 139 -7.84 2.88 -42.38
N LYS A 140 -6.60 3.33 -42.55
CA LYS A 140 -6.31 4.40 -43.50
C LYS A 140 -6.42 3.79 -44.88
N LYS A 141 -7.50 4.11 -45.59
CA LYS A 141 -7.59 3.96 -47.05
C LYS A 141 -6.27 4.40 -47.67
N ASP A 142 -5.66 3.52 -48.46
CA ASP A 142 -4.38 3.74 -49.11
C ASP A 142 -4.40 5.01 -49.95
N ARG A 143 -3.84 6.10 -49.40
CA ARG A 143 -3.50 7.27 -50.18
C ARG A 143 -2.22 6.93 -50.95
N LYS A 144 -2.38 6.62 -52.25
CA LYS A 144 -1.27 6.62 -53.23
C LYS A 144 -0.46 7.92 -53.02
N GLY A 145 0.80 7.79 -52.60
CA GLY A 145 1.74 8.91 -52.48
C GLY A 145 2.41 9.15 -51.13
N SER A 146 2.26 8.27 -50.13
CA SER A 146 3.00 8.40 -48.86
C SER A 146 4.48 8.04 -49.05
N LYS A 147 5.38 9.03 -49.05
CA LYS A 147 6.84 8.81 -48.97
C LYS A 147 7.16 7.90 -47.77
N PRO A 148 8.12 6.94 -47.90
CA PRO A 148 8.42 6.02 -46.81
C PRO A 148 8.90 6.80 -45.58
N VAL A 149 8.20 6.63 -44.47
CA VAL A 149 8.64 7.16 -43.17
C VAL A 149 9.92 6.41 -42.80
N ARG A 150 11.08 7.06 -43.03
CA ARG A 150 12.39 6.53 -42.65
C ARG A 150 12.39 6.19 -41.16
N GLN A 151 12.34 4.90 -40.84
CA GLN A 151 12.54 4.43 -39.48
C GLN A 151 13.98 4.75 -39.09
N LYS A 152 14.15 5.59 -38.06
CA LYS A 152 15.47 5.91 -37.50
C LYS A 152 16.10 4.61 -36.99
N SER A 153 17.32 4.33 -37.46
CA SER A 153 18.10 3.16 -37.05
C SER A 153 18.28 3.12 -35.53
N GLN A 154 18.49 1.92 -34.99
CA GLN A 154 18.70 1.72 -33.56
C GLN A 154 19.87 2.57 -33.03
N ILE A 155 20.90 2.77 -33.85
CA ILE A 155 22.07 3.63 -33.58
C ILE A 155 21.64 5.10 -33.39
N HIS A 156 20.83 5.64 -34.30
CA HIS A 156 20.33 7.01 -34.20
C HIS A 156 19.47 7.21 -32.94
N ARG A 157 18.71 6.18 -32.54
CA ARG A 157 17.89 6.20 -31.32
C ARG A 157 18.77 6.24 -30.07
N GLN A 158 19.83 5.42 -30.02
CA GLN A 158 20.78 5.41 -28.91
C GLN A 158 21.53 6.74 -28.79
N GLN A 159 21.95 7.36 -29.90
CA GLN A 159 22.61 8.68 -29.87
C GLN A 159 21.68 9.78 -29.34
N TRP A 160 20.40 9.78 -29.72
CA TRP A 160 19.42 10.72 -29.18
C TRP A 160 19.29 10.62 -27.65
N PHE A 161 19.23 9.40 -27.13
CA PHE A 161 19.17 9.19 -25.67
C PHE A 161 20.45 9.62 -24.96
N LYS A 162 21.63 9.41 -25.56
CA LYS A 162 22.91 9.89 -25.02
C LYS A 162 22.96 11.43 -24.98
N HIS A 163 22.49 12.12 -26.03
CA HIS A 163 22.44 13.59 -26.02
C HIS A 163 21.45 14.16 -25.00
N LYS A 164 20.30 13.52 -24.82
CA LYS A 164 19.30 13.96 -23.84
C LYS A 164 19.79 13.84 -22.39
N THR A 165 20.56 12.79 -22.08
CA THR A 165 21.12 12.60 -20.73
C THR A 165 22.31 13.52 -20.45
N THR A 166 23.07 13.93 -21.48
CA THR A 166 24.17 14.90 -21.31
C THR A 166 23.67 16.34 -21.21
N GLU A 167 22.63 16.74 -21.94
CA GLU A 167 22.01 18.07 -21.80
C GLU A 167 21.42 18.30 -20.40
N SER A 168 20.74 17.30 -19.83
CA SER A 168 20.20 17.37 -18.47
C SER A 168 21.27 17.40 -17.36
N LYS A 169 22.51 17.00 -17.66
CA LYS A 169 23.65 17.14 -16.72
C LYS A 169 24.24 18.55 -16.74
N LYS A 170 24.22 19.26 -17.87
CA LYS A 170 24.82 20.61 -17.99
C LYS A 170 24.04 21.71 -17.24
N THR A 171 22.75 21.52 -16.99
CA THR A 171 21.90 22.54 -16.34
C THR A 171 21.87 22.48 -14.81
N ARG A 172 22.55 21.53 -14.16
CA ARG A 172 22.51 21.36 -12.68
C ARG A 172 23.70 21.93 -11.92
N GLY A 173 24.58 22.69 -12.58
CA GLY A 173 25.86 23.11 -12.00
C GLY A 173 26.23 24.57 -12.21
N ASN A 174 25.35 25.53 -11.91
CA ASN A 174 25.80 26.88 -11.49
C ASN A 174 24.63 27.70 -10.90
N ALA A 175 24.29 27.47 -9.64
CA ALA A 175 23.57 28.45 -8.84
C ALA A 175 24.56 29.01 -7.83
N LYS A 176 25.29 30.06 -8.22
CA LYS A 176 26.17 30.84 -7.34
C LYS A 176 25.36 31.31 -6.14
N LYS A 177 25.80 30.93 -4.94
CA LYS A 177 25.39 31.56 -3.67
C LYS A 177 25.83 33.02 -3.71
N HIS A 178 24.89 33.95 -3.64
CA HIS A 178 25.22 35.33 -3.28
C HIS A 178 25.27 35.46 -1.76
N LYS A 179 26.30 36.17 -1.30
CA LYS A 179 26.55 36.60 0.08
C LYS A 179 25.44 37.50 0.59
#